data_AF-A0A1Q8JZ57-F1
#
_entry.id   AF-A0A1Q8JZ57-F1
#
_cell.length_a   1.000
_cell.length_b   1.000
_cell.length_c   1.000
_cell.angle_alpha   90.00
_cell.angle_beta   90.00
_cell.angle_gamma   90.00
#
_symmetry.space_group_name_H-M   'P 1'
#
loop_
_entity.id
_entity.type
_entity.pdbx_description
1 polymer ?
#
loop_
_entity_poly.entity_id
_entity_poly.type
_entity_poly.pdbx_seq_one_letter_code
_entity_poly.pdbx_strand_id
1 'polypeptide(L)'
;MNAVWLVDGPDRPITACYCRACAPGGPITDLTCQRCGDGPLLAGDLAADPDGQLPARAQGWLTAAGWNLTGPVCPTCHPSPR
;
A
#
# COMPACT_ATOMS: atom_id res chain seq x y z
N MET A 1 -16.66 3.89 7.74
CA MET A 1 -16.08 3.42 6.47
C MET A 1 -14.72 2.85 6.79
N ASN A 2 -14.50 1.57 6.48
CA ASN A 2 -13.25 0.86 6.74
C ASN A 2 -12.50 0.78 5.42
N ALA A 3 -11.22 1.13 5.42
CA ALA A 3 -10.34 1.00 4.26
C ALA A 3 -9.32 -0.11 4.51
N VAL A 4 -8.73 -0.64 3.45
CA VAL A 4 -7.59 -1.56 3.57
C VAL A 4 -6.33 -0.71 3.78
N TRP A 5 -5.54 -1.09 4.78
CA TRP A 5 -4.30 -0.43 5.13
C TRP A 5 -3.15 -1.43 5.06
N LEU A 6 -2.01 -1.00 4.54
CA LEU A 6 -0.73 -1.67 4.71
C LEU A 6 -0.02 -1.07 5.92
N VAL A 7 0.22 -1.91 6.93
CA VAL A 7 0.81 -1.50 8.21
C VAL A 7 1.95 -2.43 8.57
N ASP A 8 2.85 -1.98 9.43
CA ASP A 8 3.91 -2.83 9.98
C ASP A 8 3.29 -3.97 10.80
N GLY A 9 3.65 -5.20 10.46
CA GLY A 9 3.42 -6.38 11.27
C GLY A 9 4.69 -6.78 12.02
N PRO A 10 4.59 -7.73 12.97
CA PRO A 10 5.72 -8.14 13.82
C PRO A 10 6.94 -8.65 13.02
N ASP A 11 6.71 -9.35 11.91
CA ASP A 11 7.80 -9.89 11.07
C ASP A 11 7.88 -9.22 9.68
N ARG A 12 6.72 -8.83 9.14
CA ARG A 12 6.58 -8.27 7.79
C ARG A 12 5.36 -7.36 7.70
N PRO A 13 5.30 -6.46 6.71
CA PRO A 13 4.08 -5.70 6.43
C PRO A 13 2.87 -6.59 6.25
N ILE A 14 1.72 -6.16 6.75
CA ILE A 14 0.44 -6.86 6.64
C ILE A 14 -0.66 -5.90 6.17
N THR A 15 -1.67 -6.46 5.52
CA THR A 15 -2.91 -5.72 5.23
C THR A 15 -3.91 -5.90 6.38
N ALA A 16 -4.50 -4.79 6.82
CA ALA A 16 -5.55 -4.79 7.84
C ALA A 16 -6.63 -3.76 7.49
N CYS A 17 -7.86 -3.99 7.95
CA CYS A 17 -8.96 -3.06 7.72
C CYS A 17 -9.13 -2.14 8.94
N TYR A 18 -8.93 -0.84 8.74
CA TYR A 18 -9.13 0.16 9.78
C TYR A 18 -10.08 1.26 9.36
N CYS A 19 -10.81 1.78 10.34
CA CYS A 19 -11.43 3.08 10.24
C CYS A 19 -10.35 4.18 10.31
N ARG A 20 -10.62 5.38 9.77
CA ARG A 20 -9.63 6.48 9.78
C ARG A 20 -9.21 6.92 11.20
N ALA A 21 -10.08 6.72 12.21
CA ALA A 21 -9.77 6.98 13.61
C ALA A 21 -9.05 5.82 14.32
N CYS A 22 -9.07 4.63 13.73
CA CYS A 22 -8.55 3.38 14.29
C CYS A 22 -7.19 3.02 13.71
N ALA A 23 -6.82 3.64 12.59
CA ALA A 23 -5.58 3.35 11.89
C ALA A 23 -4.38 3.74 12.75
N PRO A 24 -3.24 3.05 12.60
CA PRO A 24 -2.00 3.45 13.23
C PRO A 24 -1.66 4.91 12.92
N GLY A 25 -1.19 5.64 13.93
CA GLY A 25 -0.74 7.02 13.74
C GLY A 25 0.54 7.08 12.90
N GLY A 26 0.82 8.26 12.36
CA GLY A 26 2.00 8.51 11.52
C GLY A 26 1.64 9.09 10.15
N PRO A 27 2.63 9.21 9.25
CA PRO A 27 2.37 9.59 7.87
C PRO A 27 1.48 8.56 7.18
N ILE A 28 0.67 9.05 6.23
CA ILE A 28 -0.27 8.23 5.46
C ILE A 28 -0.03 8.49 3.98
N THR A 29 0.09 7.44 3.19
CA THR A 29 0.19 7.51 1.74
C THR A 29 -0.96 6.74 1.11
N ASP A 30 -1.66 7.40 0.20
CA ASP A 30 -2.68 6.77 -0.62
C ASP A 30 -2.03 6.17 -1.86
N LEU A 31 -1.90 4.83 -1.89
CA LEU A 31 -1.46 4.14 -3.08
C LEU A 31 -2.67 3.81 -3.93
N THR A 32 -2.94 4.69 -4.89
CA THR A 32 -4.08 4.53 -5.78
C THR A 32 -3.68 3.81 -7.08
N CYS A 33 -4.40 2.74 -7.44
CA CYS A 33 -4.29 2.13 -8.75
C CYS A 33 -4.78 3.11 -9.82
N GLN A 34 -3.95 3.39 -10.82
CA GLN A 34 -4.30 4.31 -11.91
C GLN A 34 -5.43 3.80 -12.82
N ARG A 35 -5.78 2.50 -12.75
CA ARG A 35 -6.84 1.90 -13.58
C ARG A 35 -8.21 1.90 -12.92
N CYS A 36 -8.30 1.48 -11.67
CA CYS A 36 -9.57 1.38 -10.94
C CYS A 36 -9.81 2.47 -9.90
N GLY A 37 -8.78 3.27 -9.57
CA GLY A 37 -8.87 4.29 -8.53
C GLY A 37 -8.86 3.73 -7.10
N ASP A 38 -8.56 2.45 -6.92
CA ASP A 38 -8.58 1.77 -5.61
C ASP A 38 -7.16 1.34 -5.19
N GLY A 39 -6.96 1.10 -3.91
CA GLY A 39 -5.72 0.59 -3.36
C GLY A 39 -5.59 0.77 -1.85
N PRO A 40 -4.55 0.19 -1.24
CA PRO A 40 -4.35 0.27 0.19
C PRO A 40 -3.80 1.64 0.60
N LEU A 41 -4.13 2.04 1.82
CA LEU A 41 -3.49 3.15 2.51
C LEU A 41 -2.24 2.64 3.23
N LEU A 42 -1.08 3.24 3.02
CA LEU A 42 0.14 2.90 3.74
C LEU A 42 0.27 3.84 4.95
N ALA A 43 0.68 3.29 6.09
CA ALA A 43 0.83 4.06 7.32
C ALA A 43 2.23 3.91 7.92
N GLY A 44 2.66 4.94 8.66
CA GLY A 44 3.89 4.90 9.46
C GLY A 44 5.13 4.76 8.58
N ASP A 45 6.04 3.86 8.97
CA ASP A 45 7.32 3.64 8.29
C ASP A 45 7.19 2.96 6.92
N LEU A 46 5.97 2.64 6.50
CA LEU A 46 5.64 2.14 5.16
C LEU A 46 5.09 3.24 4.24
N ALA A 47 4.68 4.38 4.79
CA ALA A 47 4.25 5.51 3.99
C ALA A 47 5.43 6.08 3.18
N ALA A 48 5.12 6.75 2.07
CA ALA A 48 6.11 7.44 1.27
C ALA A 48 6.79 8.55 2.09
N ASP A 49 8.06 8.76 1.79
CA ASP A 49 8.80 9.91 2.31
C ASP A 49 8.28 11.23 1.69
N PRO A 50 8.76 12.40 2.16
CA PRO A 50 8.37 13.69 1.60
C PRO A 50 8.69 13.87 0.11
N ASP A 51 9.63 13.09 -0.45
CA ASP A 51 9.98 13.06 -1.87
C ASP A 51 9.09 12.11 -2.68
N GLY A 52 8.11 11.45 -2.02
CA GLY A 52 7.16 10.53 -2.63
C GLY A 52 7.72 9.13 -2.87
N GLN A 53 8.89 8.79 -2.33
CA GLN A 53 9.44 7.45 -2.47
C GLN A 53 8.92 6.50 -1.40
N LEU A 54 8.47 5.34 -1.85
CA LEU A 54 8.06 4.25 -0.97
C LEU A 54 9.28 3.56 -0.35
N PRO A 55 9.25 3.27 0.96
CA PRO A 55 10.26 2.46 1.63
C PRO A 55 10.42 1.08 0.97
N ALA A 56 11.64 0.55 0.94
CA ALA A 56 11.94 -0.73 0.30
C ALA A 56 11.08 -1.89 0.84
N ARG A 57 10.70 -1.87 2.12
CA ARG A 57 9.79 -2.85 2.73
C ARG A 57 8.39 -2.79 2.12
N ALA A 58 7.83 -1.60 1.95
CA ALA A 58 6.53 -1.40 1.31
C ALA A 58 6.60 -1.81 -0.17
N GLN A 59 7.64 -1.38 -0.89
CA GLN A 59 7.85 -1.74 -2.29
C GLN A 59 7.96 -3.25 -2.50
N GLY A 60 8.76 -3.94 -1.67
CA GLY A 60 8.95 -5.38 -1.74
C GLY A 60 7.65 -6.14 -1.48
N TRP A 61 6.88 -5.72 -0.47
CA TRP A 61 5.59 -6.32 -0.17
C TRP A 61 4.59 -6.11 -1.33
N LEU A 62 4.45 -4.88 -1.82
CA LEU A 62 3.54 -4.53 -2.91
C LEU A 62 3.87 -5.31 -4.19
N THR A 63 5.16 -5.37 -4.54
CA THR A 63 5.63 -6.13 -5.71
C THR A 63 5.36 -7.62 -5.56
N ALA A 64 5.61 -8.20 -4.37
CA ALA A 64 5.28 -9.60 -4.09
C ALA A 64 3.76 -9.88 -4.12
N ALA A 65 2.94 -8.89 -3.76
CA ALA A 65 1.49 -8.94 -3.92
C ALA A 65 1.01 -8.71 -5.36
N GLY A 66 1.94 -8.45 -6.31
CA GLY A 66 1.65 -8.29 -7.73
C GLY A 66 1.33 -6.87 -8.18
N TRP A 67 1.65 -5.86 -7.37
CA TRP A 67 1.57 -4.46 -7.80
C TRP A 67 2.71 -4.09 -8.74
N ASN A 68 2.40 -3.28 -9.75
CA ASN A 68 3.39 -2.55 -10.54
C ASN A 68 3.53 -1.14 -9.96
N LEU A 69 4.75 -0.71 -9.59
CA LEU A 69 4.98 0.58 -8.91
C LEU A 69 5.47 1.71 -9.83
N THR A 70 6.00 1.41 -11.01
CA THR A 70 6.46 2.43 -12.00
C THR A 70 5.29 3.14 -12.71
N GLY A 71 4.09 2.61 -12.50
CA GLY A 71 2.81 3.26 -12.73
C GLY A 71 1.81 2.46 -11.90
N PRO A 72 1.41 2.91 -10.70
CA PRO A 72 0.70 2.09 -9.73
C PRO A 72 -0.51 1.38 -10.35
N VAL A 73 -0.40 0.06 -10.54
CA VAL A 73 -1.51 -0.80 -10.96
C VAL A 73 -1.60 -1.99 -10.02
N CYS A 74 -2.79 -2.23 -9.48
CA CYS A 74 -3.07 -3.35 -8.59
C CYS A 74 -3.07 -4.69 -9.33
N PRO A 75 -2.83 -5.82 -8.64
CA PRO A 75 -2.78 -7.16 -9.25
C PRO A 75 -4.07 -7.56 -9.98
N THR A 76 -5.23 -7.02 -9.58
CA THR A 76 -6.50 -7.27 -10.26
C THR A 76 -6.58 -6.57 -11.62
N CYS A 77 -6.00 -5.38 -11.74
CA CYS A 77 -5.97 -4.59 -12.97
C CYS A 77 -4.71 -4.81 -13.82
N HIS A 78 -3.68 -5.41 -13.22
CA HIS A 78 -2.47 -5.91 -13.86
C HIS A 78 -2.52 -7.45 -13.84
N PRO A 79 -3.31 -8.09 -14.73
CA PRO A 79 -3.23 -9.54 -14.86
C PRO A 79 -1.79 -9.88 -15.24
N SER A 80 -1.08 -10.59 -14.37
CA SER A 80 0.21 -11.17 -14.73
C SER A 80 0.04 -11.95 -16.04
N PRO A 81 0.99 -11.86 -16.98
CA PRO A 81 0.96 -12.73 -18.15
C PRO A 81 0.90 -14.18 -17.65
N ARG A 82 -0.13 -14.91 -18.10
CA ARG A 82 -0.32 -16.34 -17.85
C ARG A 82 0.82 -17.15 -18.44
#